data_AF-A0A661VVB7-F1
#
_entry.id   AF-A0A661VVB7-F1
#
_cell.length_a   1.000
_cell.length_b   1.000
_cell.length_c   1.000
_cell.angle_alpha   90.00
_cell.angle_beta   90.00
_cell.angle_gamma   90.00
#
_symmetry.space_group_name_H-M   'P 1'
#
loop_
_entity.id
_entity.type
_entity.pdbx_description
1 polymer ?
#
loop_
_entity_poly.entity_id
_entity_poly.type
_entity_poly.pdbx_seq_one_letter_code
_entity_poly.pdbx_strand_id
1 'polypeptide(L)'
;MTKPPTSNLKPPTLNFIIFAFLILGVIYSLATPPLEASDEFKHYPYTQYVQTHRDLPVLDPETCLASPDDCPWLQDGGQPPAYYTLMAAVTSWIDTSDLPEVRWTNWHAFIGNPAQVCNKNLVIHLPERERFPWHGSVLAIHFIRFLTLGFGVGTIALTYLLARDLFPDRPDLALGAAALTAFNPMFIFVNAAVNNDAMAAFVGCLNLLLFVRLVRDGLQGPLPLWRYGLVGLTVGLFLLTKLSGLAALILLAFLLAWVSLRRRSLRPLLVGL
;
A
#
# COMPACT_ATOMS: atom_id res chain seq x y z
N MET A 1 -1.58 -42.80 -20.19
CA MET A 1 -1.76 -41.86 -19.07
C MET A 1 -0.40 -41.28 -18.71
N THR A 2 -0.03 -40.19 -19.36
CA THR A 2 1.21 -39.45 -19.10
C THR A 2 0.94 -38.48 -17.95
N LYS A 3 1.67 -38.67 -16.86
CA LYS A 3 1.69 -37.77 -15.69
C LYS A 3 2.08 -36.36 -16.18
N PRO A 4 1.32 -35.29 -15.88
CA PRO A 4 1.76 -33.95 -16.28
C PRO A 4 3.07 -33.62 -15.55
N PRO A 5 4.00 -32.90 -16.19
CA PRO A 5 5.23 -32.50 -15.54
C PRO A 5 4.87 -31.50 -14.45
N THR A 6 5.01 -31.92 -13.20
CA THR A 6 5.02 -31.03 -12.06
C THR A 6 6.31 -30.21 -12.15
N SER A 7 6.28 -29.10 -12.89
CA SER A 7 7.35 -28.11 -12.85
C SER A 7 7.29 -27.41 -11.49
N ASN A 8 7.87 -28.08 -10.50
CA ASN A 8 8.26 -27.52 -9.22
C ASN A 8 9.31 -26.44 -9.46
N LEU A 9 8.90 -25.27 -9.93
CA LEU A 9 9.69 -24.06 -9.76
C LEU A 9 9.54 -23.65 -8.29
N LYS A 10 10.67 -23.77 -7.59
CA LYS A 10 10.76 -24.05 -6.16
C LYS A 10 10.63 -22.74 -5.34
N PRO A 11 10.07 -22.79 -4.12
CA PRO A 11 10.05 -21.66 -3.16
C PRO A 11 11.34 -20.80 -3.06
N PRO A 12 12.57 -21.34 -3.21
CA PRO A 12 13.79 -20.51 -3.23
C PRO A 12 13.82 -19.37 -4.26
N THR A 13 13.19 -19.50 -5.43
CA THR A 13 13.24 -18.42 -6.44
C THR A 13 12.38 -17.23 -6.06
N LEU A 14 11.16 -17.47 -5.55
CA LEU A 14 10.31 -16.40 -5.02
C LEU A 14 10.98 -15.72 -3.82
N ASN A 15 11.58 -16.51 -2.92
CA ASN A 15 12.32 -15.97 -1.78
C ASN A 15 13.50 -15.09 -2.22
N PHE A 16 14.21 -15.47 -3.29
CA PHE A 16 15.27 -14.64 -3.86
C PHE A 16 14.72 -13.32 -4.41
N ILE A 17 13.60 -13.34 -5.15
CA ILE A 17 12.95 -12.11 -5.66
C ILE A 17 12.57 -11.19 -4.50
N ILE A 18 11.92 -11.73 -3.47
CA ILE A 18 11.52 -10.98 -2.27
C ILE A 18 12.75 -10.41 -1.54
N PHE A 19 13.81 -11.21 -1.39
CA PHE A 19 15.04 -10.78 -0.74
C PHE A 19 15.72 -9.64 -1.52
N ALA A 20 15.82 -9.76 -2.84
CA ALA A 20 16.35 -8.70 -3.71
C ALA A 20 15.49 -7.43 -3.65
N PHE A 21 14.16 -7.56 -3.67
CA PHE A 21 13.24 -6.43 -3.46
C PHE A 21 13.49 -5.75 -2.11
N LEU A 22 13.65 -6.50 -1.03
CA LEU A 22 13.91 -5.94 0.30
C LEU A 22 15.24 -5.19 0.34
N ILE A 23 16.31 -5.73 -0.26
CA ILE A 23 17.60 -5.02 -0.34
C ILE A 23 17.41 -3.69 -1.08
N LEU A 24 16.78 -3.70 -2.26
CA LEU A 24 16.53 -2.49 -3.03
C LEU A 24 15.65 -1.49 -2.26
N GLY A 25 14.58 -1.98 -1.64
CA GLY A 25 13.66 -1.16 -0.85
C GLY A 25 14.34 -0.52 0.37
N VAL A 26 15.21 -1.24 1.06
CA VAL A 26 16.04 -0.69 2.15
C VAL A 26 17.00 0.36 1.59
N ILE A 27 17.66 0.11 0.46
CA ILE A 27 18.54 1.10 -0.18
C ILE A 27 17.76 2.38 -0.51
N TYR A 28 16.58 2.28 -1.13
CA TYR A 28 15.74 3.45 -1.40
C TYR A 28 15.29 4.16 -0.12
N SER A 29 14.83 3.40 0.89
CA SER A 29 14.39 3.95 2.18
C SER A 29 15.51 4.71 2.92
N LEU A 30 16.76 4.28 2.77
CA LEU A 30 17.92 4.95 3.38
C LEU A 30 18.49 6.09 2.53
N ALA A 31 18.44 5.96 1.20
CA ALA A 31 19.02 6.92 0.28
C ALA A 31 18.12 8.14 0.04
N THR A 32 16.80 7.99 0.18
CA THR A 32 15.86 9.11 0.08
C THR A 32 15.77 9.82 1.43
N PRO A 33 16.10 11.12 1.51
CA PRO A 33 15.95 11.86 2.77
C PRO A 33 14.51 11.81 3.31
N PRO A 34 14.31 11.88 4.64
CA PRO A 34 12.96 11.91 5.22
C PRO A 34 12.12 13.05 4.63
N LEU A 35 10.86 12.79 4.30
CA LEU A 35 9.90 13.75 3.75
C LEU A 35 10.15 14.22 2.30
N GLU A 36 11.22 13.77 1.62
CA GLU A 36 11.49 14.10 0.20
C GLU A 36 10.79 13.17 -0.80
N ALA A 37 10.34 11.99 -0.36
CA ALA A 37 9.50 11.16 -1.22
C ALA A 37 8.18 11.90 -1.50
N SER A 38 7.72 11.86 -2.77
CA SER A 38 6.73 12.79 -3.36
C SER A 38 5.52 13.19 -2.50
N ASP A 39 4.97 12.30 -1.68
CA ASP A 39 3.80 12.59 -0.84
C ASP A 39 4.08 12.38 0.67
N GLU A 40 5.30 12.02 1.04
CA GLU A 40 5.66 11.67 2.41
C GLU A 40 5.52 12.86 3.37
N PHE A 41 5.85 14.06 2.89
CA PHE A 41 5.69 15.32 3.61
C PHE A 41 4.24 15.67 3.99
N LYS A 42 3.25 14.99 3.39
CA LYS A 42 1.81 15.12 3.69
C LYS A 42 1.30 13.90 4.46
N HIS A 43 1.70 12.69 4.07
CA HIS A 43 1.26 11.45 4.70
C HIS A 43 1.76 11.31 6.13
N TYR A 44 3.02 11.65 6.41
CA TYR A 44 3.57 11.49 7.75
C TYR A 44 2.92 12.44 8.78
N PRO A 45 2.69 13.74 8.49
CA PRO A 45 1.92 14.60 9.39
C PRO A 45 0.50 14.10 9.69
N TYR A 46 -0.18 13.47 8.73
CA TYR A 46 -1.46 12.80 9.01
C TYR A 46 -1.25 11.72 10.08
N THR A 47 -0.31 10.79 9.86
CA THR A 47 -0.01 9.73 10.84
C THR A 47 0.34 10.30 12.22
N GLN A 48 1.17 11.35 12.27
CA GLN A 48 1.57 12.00 13.51
C GLN A 48 0.40 12.71 14.21
N TYR A 49 -0.52 13.33 13.46
CA TYR A 49 -1.74 13.91 14.01
C TYR A 49 -2.62 12.84 14.68
N VAL A 50 -2.87 11.71 14.01
CA VAL A 50 -3.63 10.59 14.58
C VAL A 50 -2.94 10.02 15.81
N GLN A 51 -1.61 9.92 15.79
CA GLN A 51 -0.81 9.43 16.91
C GLN A 51 -0.96 10.33 18.15
N THR A 52 -0.89 11.65 17.95
CA THR A 52 -0.84 12.64 19.03
C THR A 52 -2.21 13.03 19.56
N HIS A 53 -3.19 13.21 18.66
CA HIS A 53 -4.53 13.70 19.00
C HIS A 53 -5.56 12.59 19.17
N ARG A 54 -5.27 11.37 18.67
CA ARG A 54 -6.24 10.25 18.61
C ARG A 54 -7.52 10.60 17.87
N ASP A 55 -7.41 11.50 16.92
CA ASP A 55 -8.49 11.99 16.07
C ASP A 55 -8.05 12.01 14.61
N LEU A 56 -9.00 12.06 13.69
CA LEU A 56 -8.72 12.18 12.26
C LEU A 56 -8.52 13.66 11.89
N PRO A 57 -7.56 13.97 11.01
CA PRO A 57 -7.37 15.33 10.53
C PRO A 57 -8.60 15.80 9.76
N VAL A 58 -8.93 17.08 9.90
CA VAL A 58 -9.98 17.72 9.11
C VAL A 58 -9.34 18.36 7.88
N LEU A 59 -9.88 18.03 6.71
CA LEU A 59 -9.54 18.74 5.47
C LEU A 59 -10.40 20.02 5.41
N ASP A 60 -9.80 21.15 5.76
CA ASP A 60 -10.36 22.48 5.51
C ASP A 60 -9.62 23.16 4.35
N PRO A 61 -10.20 23.22 3.15
CA PRO A 61 -9.52 23.77 1.98
C PRO A 61 -9.04 25.22 2.17
N GLU A 62 -9.76 26.06 2.91
CA GLU A 62 -9.38 27.46 3.12
C GLU A 62 -8.11 27.54 3.98
N THR A 63 -8.10 26.85 5.12
CA THR A 63 -6.93 26.77 6.00
C THR A 63 -5.74 26.10 5.31
N CYS A 64 -5.96 24.97 4.61
CA CYS A 64 -4.87 24.23 3.95
C CYS A 64 -4.22 24.99 2.79
N LEU A 65 -4.95 25.89 2.12
CA LEU A 65 -4.39 26.76 1.09
C LEU A 65 -3.71 28.00 1.68
N ALA A 66 -4.22 28.53 2.79
CA ALA A 66 -3.70 29.74 3.42
C ALA A 66 -2.43 29.46 4.25
N SER A 67 -2.40 28.34 4.98
CA SER A 67 -1.32 27.98 5.91
C SER A 67 -1.00 26.49 5.83
N PRO A 68 -0.02 26.09 4.99
CA PRO A 68 0.44 24.70 4.87
C PRO A 68 1.05 24.10 6.16
N ASP A 69 1.30 24.92 7.18
CA ASP A 69 1.80 24.47 8.48
C ASP A 69 0.65 24.19 9.46
N ASP A 70 -0.45 24.93 9.39
CA ASP A 70 -1.68 24.65 10.17
C ASP A 70 -2.45 23.44 9.61
N CYS A 71 -2.24 23.10 8.35
CA CYS A 71 -2.77 21.90 7.70
C CYS A 71 -1.66 21.15 6.95
N PRO A 72 -0.78 20.42 7.66
CA PRO A 72 0.42 19.86 7.07
C PRO A 72 0.17 18.67 6.13
N TRP A 73 -0.99 18.04 6.23
CA TRP A 73 -1.47 16.96 5.34
C TRP A 73 -2.07 17.46 4.02
N LEU A 74 -2.36 18.76 3.88
CA LEU A 74 -2.96 19.35 2.68
C LEU A 74 -4.19 18.54 2.20
N GLN A 75 -4.36 18.39 0.88
CA GLN A 75 -5.43 17.60 0.27
C GLN A 75 -5.49 16.14 0.77
N ASP A 76 -4.40 15.59 1.28
CA ASP A 76 -4.34 14.20 1.74
C ASP A 76 -5.02 13.98 3.10
N GLY A 77 -5.42 15.05 3.79
CA GLY A 77 -6.33 14.94 4.94
C GLY A 77 -7.66 14.28 4.59
N GLY A 78 -8.09 14.34 3.33
CA GLY A 78 -9.30 13.65 2.86
C GLY A 78 -9.10 12.17 2.56
N GLN A 79 -7.89 11.62 2.73
CA GLN A 79 -7.65 10.21 2.46
C GLN A 79 -8.22 9.30 3.56
N PRO A 80 -8.69 8.08 3.20
CA PRO A 80 -9.23 7.13 4.17
C PRO A 80 -8.20 6.71 5.25
N PRO A 81 -8.65 6.42 6.48
CA PRO A 81 -7.77 6.45 7.65
C PRO A 81 -6.94 5.18 7.92
N ALA A 82 -7.23 4.03 7.28
CA ALA A 82 -6.72 2.73 7.72
C ALA A 82 -5.19 2.66 7.83
N TYR A 83 -4.49 3.16 6.81
CA TYR A 83 -3.03 3.19 6.80
C TYR A 83 -2.49 4.08 7.93
N TYR A 84 -3.02 5.29 8.07
CA TYR A 84 -2.55 6.27 9.04
C TYR A 84 -2.81 5.83 10.48
N THR A 85 -3.98 5.26 10.75
CA THR A 85 -4.33 4.71 12.06
C THR A 85 -3.43 3.53 12.44
N LEU A 86 -3.15 2.62 11.49
CA LEU A 86 -2.22 1.51 11.74
C LEU A 86 -0.81 2.02 12.06
N MET A 87 -0.30 2.94 11.24
CA MET A 87 1.04 3.49 11.43
C MET A 87 1.16 4.29 12.73
N ALA A 88 0.14 5.09 13.06
CA ALA A 88 0.08 5.84 14.31
C ALA A 88 0.09 4.91 15.54
N ALA A 89 -0.62 3.78 15.47
CA ALA A 89 -0.65 2.81 16.57
C ALA A 89 0.72 2.16 16.81
N VAL A 90 1.41 1.75 15.76
CA VAL A 90 2.72 1.07 15.86
C VAL A 90 3.89 2.01 16.16
N THR A 91 3.75 3.31 15.88
CA THR A 91 4.73 4.34 16.26
C THR A 91 4.36 5.11 17.52
N SER A 92 3.26 4.76 18.19
CA SER A 92 2.72 5.50 19.36
C SER A 92 3.68 5.67 20.54
N TRP A 93 4.71 4.84 20.62
CA TRP A 93 5.75 4.89 21.65
C TRP A 93 6.89 5.87 21.35
N ILE A 94 6.92 6.46 20.15
CA ILE A 94 7.97 7.40 19.72
C ILE A 94 7.46 8.83 19.96
N ASP A 95 8.21 9.64 20.69
CA ASP A 95 7.95 11.08 20.79
C ASP A 95 8.28 11.75 19.44
N THR A 96 7.28 12.35 18.80
CA THR A 96 7.37 12.97 17.47
C THR A 96 7.05 14.46 17.51
N SER A 97 7.19 15.08 18.69
CA SER A 97 6.98 16.52 18.90
C SER A 97 7.98 17.39 18.14
N ASP A 98 9.09 16.82 17.68
CA ASP A 98 10.12 17.44 16.86
C ASP A 98 9.73 17.59 15.37
N LEU A 99 8.57 17.09 14.93
CA LEU A 99 8.16 17.14 13.52
C LEU A 99 8.21 18.55 12.90
N PRO A 100 7.79 19.65 13.58
CA PRO A 100 7.91 20.99 13.00
C PRO A 100 9.35 21.39 12.66
N GLU A 101 10.33 20.85 13.40
CA GLU A 101 11.75 21.10 13.15
C GLU A 101 12.31 20.22 12.02
N VAL A 102 11.75 19.02 11.83
CA VAL A 102 12.14 18.08 10.76
C VAL A 102 11.48 18.45 9.43
N ARG A 103 10.21 18.89 9.45
CA ARG A 103 9.44 19.35 8.28
C ARG A 103 9.72 20.83 8.00
N TRP A 104 10.99 21.23 8.00
CA TRP A 104 11.36 22.60 7.64
C TRP A 104 11.24 22.77 6.11
N THR A 105 10.07 23.24 5.66
CA THR A 105 9.77 23.36 4.24
C THR A 105 10.66 24.40 3.54
N ASN A 106 11.12 24.06 2.34
CA ASN A 106 11.90 24.97 1.51
C ASN A 106 10.98 25.85 0.67
N TRP A 107 10.87 27.14 1.02
CA TRP A 107 10.04 28.11 0.29
C TRP A 107 10.45 28.31 -1.18
N HIS A 108 11.69 27.97 -1.52
CA HIS A 108 12.21 28.08 -2.88
C HIS A 108 12.09 26.79 -3.69
N ALA A 109 11.44 25.74 -3.16
CA ALA A 109 11.30 24.46 -3.81
C ALA A 109 10.50 24.57 -5.12
N PHE A 110 11.05 24.06 -6.21
CA PHE A 110 10.35 23.95 -7.49
C PHE A 110 9.72 22.58 -7.67
N ILE A 111 8.57 22.39 -7.02
CA ILE A 111 7.84 21.12 -7.02
C ILE A 111 7.24 20.84 -8.41
N GLY A 112 7.48 19.64 -8.94
CA GLY A 112 6.85 19.17 -10.17
C GLY A 112 7.40 19.74 -11.48
N ASN A 113 8.48 20.54 -11.44
CA ASN A 113 9.14 21.04 -12.65
C ASN A 113 10.48 20.33 -12.89
N PRO A 114 10.53 19.32 -13.80
CA PRO A 114 11.74 18.55 -14.05
C PRO A 114 12.85 19.35 -14.75
N ALA A 115 12.53 20.50 -15.37
CA ALA A 115 13.50 21.33 -16.07
C ALA A 115 14.33 22.21 -15.12
N GLN A 116 13.92 22.34 -13.85
CA GLN A 116 14.67 23.12 -12.87
C GLN A 116 15.94 22.39 -12.45
N VAL A 117 17.06 23.12 -12.41
CA VAL A 117 18.37 22.56 -12.06
C VAL A 117 18.63 22.63 -10.55
N CYS A 118 18.15 23.69 -9.90
CA CYS A 118 18.35 23.99 -8.48
C CYS A 118 17.04 23.92 -7.69
N ASN A 119 17.14 23.95 -6.35
CA ASN A 119 16.01 23.99 -5.40
C ASN A 119 14.97 22.88 -5.63
N LYS A 120 15.44 21.64 -5.81
CA LYS A 120 14.57 20.47 -5.96
C LYS A 120 14.03 19.95 -4.63
N ASN A 121 14.77 20.18 -3.55
CA ASN A 121 14.43 19.70 -2.22
C ASN A 121 13.17 20.39 -1.71
N LEU A 122 12.21 19.57 -1.28
CA LEU A 122 10.98 19.99 -0.60
C LEU A 122 11.27 20.49 0.82
N VAL A 123 12.25 19.87 1.48
CA VAL A 123 12.57 20.08 2.89
C VAL A 123 14.04 20.49 3.03
N ILE A 124 14.31 21.37 3.99
CA ILE A 124 15.65 21.78 4.34
C ILE A 124 16.22 20.77 5.33
N HIS A 125 17.25 20.06 4.89
CA HIS A 125 17.86 18.96 5.64
C HIS A 125 19.00 19.39 6.55
N LEU A 126 19.00 18.85 7.76
CA LEU A 126 20.08 19.02 8.74
C LEU A 126 20.70 17.66 9.06
N PRO A 127 21.88 17.33 8.48
CA PRO A 127 22.48 16.00 8.64
C PRO A 127 22.73 15.59 10.09
N GLU A 128 22.95 16.54 11.00
CA GLU A 128 23.16 16.27 12.43
C GLU A 128 21.93 15.66 13.12
N ARG A 129 20.72 15.96 12.61
CA ARG A 129 19.44 15.45 13.13
C ARG A 129 19.00 14.15 12.46
N GLU A 130 19.35 13.98 11.18
CA GLU A 130 18.83 12.91 10.33
C GLU A 130 19.75 11.68 10.24
N ARG A 131 21.01 11.81 10.66
CA ARG A 131 21.97 10.70 10.69
C ARG A 131 21.61 9.67 11.76
N PHE A 132 21.98 8.43 11.50
CA PHE A 132 21.89 7.36 12.49
C PHE A 132 22.83 7.65 13.69
N PRO A 133 22.42 7.38 14.94
CA PRO A 133 21.15 6.78 15.38
C PRO A 133 19.95 7.73 15.28
N TRP A 134 18.85 7.24 14.69
CA TRP A 134 17.64 8.03 14.50
C TRP A 134 16.86 8.18 15.81
N HIS A 135 16.28 9.36 15.99
CA HIS A 135 15.40 9.72 17.10
C HIS A 135 14.18 10.46 16.56
N GLY A 136 13.19 10.65 17.44
CA GLY A 136 12.06 11.51 17.15
C GLY A 136 11.25 11.11 15.90
N SER A 137 10.84 12.12 15.14
CA SER A 137 10.10 11.97 13.89
C SER A 137 10.89 11.20 12.83
N VAL A 138 12.21 11.37 12.75
CA VAL A 138 13.06 10.65 11.78
C VAL A 138 13.05 9.15 12.04
N LEU A 139 13.10 8.74 13.32
CA LEU A 139 12.99 7.33 13.70
C LEU A 139 11.63 6.75 13.27
N ALA A 140 10.55 7.46 13.55
CA ALA A 140 9.20 7.04 13.19
C ALA A 140 9.02 6.93 11.67
N ILE A 141 9.55 7.86 10.88
CA ILE A 141 9.52 7.80 9.40
C ILE A 141 10.24 6.54 8.90
N HIS A 142 11.49 6.30 9.30
CA HIS A 142 12.22 5.11 8.86
C HIS A 142 11.54 3.82 9.32
N PHE A 143 11.01 3.79 10.55
CA PHE A 143 10.27 2.64 11.05
C PHE A 143 9.04 2.34 10.18
N ILE A 144 8.25 3.36 9.85
CA ILE A 144 7.08 3.21 8.96
C ILE A 144 7.53 2.76 7.56
N ARG A 145 8.59 3.34 6.99
CA ARG A 145 9.13 2.91 5.67
C ARG A 145 9.44 1.41 5.66
N PHE A 146 10.02 0.86 6.73
CA PHE A 146 10.28 -0.58 6.81
C PHE A 146 8.98 -1.42 6.92
N LEU A 147 7.96 -0.92 7.62
CA LEU A 147 6.64 -1.57 7.63
C LEU A 147 5.97 -1.53 6.26
N THR A 148 6.10 -0.41 5.54
CA THR A 148 5.61 -0.23 4.17
C THR A 148 6.24 -1.26 3.22
N LEU A 149 7.53 -1.55 3.34
CA LEU A 149 8.18 -2.63 2.58
C LEU A 149 7.52 -3.99 2.83
N GLY A 150 6.99 -4.23 4.03
CA GLY A 150 6.20 -5.42 4.36
C GLY A 150 4.94 -5.56 3.49
N PHE A 151 4.22 -4.46 3.22
CA PHE A 151 3.12 -4.47 2.24
C PHE A 151 3.60 -4.78 0.83
N GLY A 152 4.77 -4.27 0.45
CA GLY A 152 5.42 -4.61 -0.82
C GLY A 152 5.68 -6.11 -0.97
N VAL A 153 6.28 -6.74 0.05
CA VAL A 153 6.50 -8.20 0.09
C VAL A 153 5.18 -8.96 -0.01
N GLY A 154 4.17 -8.55 0.76
CA GLY A 154 2.84 -9.14 0.69
C GLY A 154 2.23 -9.06 -0.71
N THR A 155 2.37 -7.92 -1.38
CA THR A 155 1.88 -7.70 -2.75
C THR A 155 2.57 -8.61 -3.76
N ILE A 156 3.90 -8.76 -3.68
CA ILE A 156 4.68 -9.68 -4.53
C ILE A 156 4.22 -11.12 -4.33
N ALA A 157 4.06 -11.56 -3.08
CA ALA A 157 3.60 -12.91 -2.75
C ALA A 157 2.17 -13.17 -3.25
N LEU A 158 1.26 -12.21 -3.06
CA LEU A 158 -0.12 -12.31 -3.54
C LEU A 158 -0.19 -12.31 -5.07
N THR A 159 0.65 -11.53 -5.76
CA THR A 159 0.76 -11.52 -7.23
C THR A 159 1.18 -12.90 -7.74
N TYR A 160 2.19 -13.50 -7.10
CA TYR A 160 2.61 -14.87 -7.41
C TYR A 160 1.44 -15.85 -7.24
N LEU A 161 0.73 -15.81 -6.11
CA LEU A 161 -0.40 -16.72 -5.83
C LEU A 161 -1.56 -16.51 -6.81
N LEU A 162 -1.87 -15.27 -7.16
CA LEU A 162 -2.91 -14.93 -8.12
C LEU A 162 -2.57 -15.50 -9.50
N ALA A 163 -1.33 -15.32 -9.96
CA ALA A 163 -0.88 -15.88 -11.22
C ALA A 163 -0.87 -17.42 -11.22
N ARG A 164 -0.54 -18.06 -10.09
CA ARG A 164 -0.67 -19.53 -9.93
C ARG A 164 -2.12 -20.01 -10.00
N ASP A 165 -3.06 -19.24 -9.46
CA ASP A 165 -4.49 -19.57 -9.52
C ASP A 165 -5.07 -19.37 -10.92
N LEU A 166 -4.59 -18.38 -11.68
CA LEU A 166 -5.06 -18.08 -13.04
C LEU A 166 -4.41 -18.97 -14.12
N PHE A 167 -3.13 -19.31 -13.96
CA PHE A 167 -2.35 -20.11 -14.92
C PHE A 167 -1.64 -21.30 -14.24
N PRO A 168 -2.39 -22.33 -13.78
CA PRO A 168 -1.82 -23.44 -13.02
C PRO A 168 -0.71 -24.20 -13.76
N ASP A 169 -0.85 -24.32 -15.08
CA ASP A 169 0.08 -25.06 -15.95
C ASP A 169 1.35 -24.27 -16.32
N ARG A 170 1.43 -22.99 -15.91
CA ARG A 170 2.53 -22.06 -16.26
C ARG A 170 3.13 -21.40 -15.01
N PRO A 171 3.85 -22.14 -14.13
CA PRO A 171 4.48 -21.55 -12.94
C PRO A 171 5.56 -20.51 -13.27
N ASP A 172 6.15 -20.58 -14.46
CA ASP A 172 7.05 -19.59 -15.02
C ASP A 172 6.39 -18.20 -15.10
N LEU A 173 5.11 -18.13 -15.52
CA LEU A 173 4.37 -16.86 -15.57
C LEU A 173 4.13 -16.27 -14.17
N ALA A 174 3.94 -17.11 -13.16
CA ALA A 174 3.75 -16.63 -11.79
C ALA A 174 5.03 -16.01 -11.21
N LEU A 175 6.19 -16.63 -11.46
CA LEU A 175 7.47 -16.05 -11.09
C LEU A 175 7.77 -14.79 -11.90
N GLY A 176 7.47 -14.79 -13.20
CA GLY A 176 7.60 -13.62 -14.07
C GLY A 176 6.75 -12.44 -13.58
N ALA A 177 5.48 -12.68 -13.23
CA ALA A 177 4.60 -11.66 -12.67
C ALA A 177 5.15 -11.09 -11.35
N ALA A 178 5.58 -11.96 -10.44
CA ALA A 178 6.19 -11.54 -9.16
C ALA A 178 7.46 -10.72 -9.37
N ALA A 179 8.33 -11.13 -10.31
CA ALA A 179 9.56 -10.42 -10.64
C ALA A 179 9.28 -9.06 -11.29
N LEU A 180 8.33 -8.98 -12.22
CA LEU A 180 7.92 -7.72 -12.85
C LEU A 180 7.38 -6.72 -11.82
N THR A 181 6.59 -7.19 -10.86
CA THR A 181 6.12 -6.35 -9.74
C THR A 181 7.29 -5.91 -8.85
N ALA A 182 8.12 -6.86 -8.40
CA ALA A 182 9.22 -6.62 -7.48
C ALA A 182 10.29 -5.68 -8.04
N PHE A 183 10.58 -5.76 -9.34
CA PHE A 183 11.62 -4.97 -9.99
C PHE A 183 11.08 -3.78 -10.79
N ASN A 184 9.81 -3.42 -10.60
CA ASN A 184 9.28 -2.15 -11.09
C ASN A 184 9.84 -0.99 -10.23
N PRO A 185 10.61 -0.04 -10.80
CA PRO A 185 11.24 1.03 -10.03
C PRO A 185 10.24 1.87 -9.23
N MET A 186 9.07 2.17 -9.81
CA MET A 186 8.04 2.94 -9.13
C MET A 186 7.44 2.16 -7.95
N PHE A 187 7.26 0.85 -8.11
CA PHE A 187 6.76 -0.01 -7.04
C PHE A 187 7.73 -0.04 -5.85
N ILE A 188 9.03 -0.20 -6.11
CA ILE A 188 10.05 -0.17 -5.05
C ILE A 188 10.05 1.18 -4.34
N PHE A 189 10.09 2.29 -5.10
CA PHE A 189 10.15 3.64 -4.55
C PHE A 189 8.94 3.96 -3.66
N VAL A 190 7.72 3.65 -4.13
CA VAL A 190 6.50 3.85 -3.35
C VAL A 190 6.50 3.01 -2.08
N ASN A 191 6.91 1.74 -2.15
CA ASN A 191 6.93 0.88 -0.94
C ASN A 191 8.08 1.21 0.03
N ALA A 192 9.02 2.07 -0.36
CA ALA A 192 10.12 2.55 0.47
C ALA A 192 9.85 3.91 1.16
N ALA A 193 8.63 4.45 1.04
CA ALA A 193 8.22 5.75 1.60
C ALA A 193 6.98 5.62 2.51
N VAL A 194 6.65 6.65 3.29
CA VAL A 194 5.38 6.73 4.03
C VAL A 194 4.25 7.15 3.08
N ASN A 195 3.38 6.22 2.71
CA ASN A 195 2.16 6.46 1.94
C ASN A 195 1.17 5.30 2.09
N ASN A 196 -0.11 5.57 1.83
CA ASN A 196 -1.16 4.54 1.84
C ASN A 196 -1.21 3.70 0.54
N ASP A 197 -0.46 4.05 -0.50
CA ASP A 197 -0.46 3.36 -1.79
C ASP A 197 0.11 1.95 -1.71
N ALA A 198 1.14 1.75 -0.90
CA ALA A 198 1.68 0.43 -0.61
C ALA A 198 0.63 -0.51 0.01
N MET A 199 -0.11 -0.02 1.02
CA MET A 199 -1.19 -0.80 1.63
C MET A 199 -2.35 -1.00 0.65
N ALA A 200 -2.68 0.01 -0.16
CA ALA A 200 -3.70 -0.08 -1.19
C ALA A 200 -3.37 -1.15 -2.23
N ALA A 201 -2.11 -1.23 -2.68
CA ALA A 201 -1.64 -2.26 -3.61
C ALA A 201 -1.74 -3.67 -2.98
N PHE A 202 -1.34 -3.80 -1.72
CA PHE A 202 -1.42 -5.06 -0.97
C PHE A 202 -2.87 -5.55 -0.82
N VAL A 203 -3.76 -4.71 -0.27
CA VAL A 203 -5.17 -5.06 -0.06
C VAL A 203 -5.89 -5.24 -1.40
N GLY A 204 -5.55 -4.46 -2.42
CA GLY A 204 -6.06 -4.61 -3.77
C GLY A 204 -5.70 -5.97 -4.38
N CYS A 205 -4.44 -6.40 -4.29
CA CYS A 205 -4.02 -7.73 -4.74
C CYS A 205 -4.68 -8.85 -3.95
N LEU A 206 -4.87 -8.67 -2.63
CA LEU A 206 -5.61 -9.62 -1.80
C LEU A 206 -7.06 -9.74 -2.27
N ASN A 207 -7.75 -8.63 -2.53
CA ASN A 207 -9.10 -8.62 -3.07
C ASN A 207 -9.19 -9.36 -4.41
N LEU A 208 -8.27 -9.09 -5.34
CA LEU A 208 -8.24 -9.79 -6.63
C LEU A 208 -8.07 -11.31 -6.46
N LEU A 209 -7.14 -11.74 -5.60
CA LEU A 209 -6.94 -13.15 -5.29
C LEU A 209 -8.21 -13.79 -4.71
N LEU A 210 -8.85 -13.12 -3.75
CA LEU A 210 -10.08 -13.59 -3.14
C LEU A 210 -11.24 -13.63 -4.14
N PHE A 211 -11.34 -12.65 -5.04
CA PHE A 211 -12.36 -12.63 -6.09
C PHE A 211 -12.18 -13.79 -7.07
N VAL A 212 -10.95 -14.05 -7.52
CA VAL A 212 -10.65 -15.19 -8.40
C VAL A 212 -11.06 -16.52 -7.74
N ARG A 213 -10.70 -16.70 -6.46
CA ARG A 213 -11.07 -17.91 -5.70
C ARG A 213 -12.57 -18.01 -5.46
N LEU A 214 -13.22 -16.90 -5.13
CA LEU A 214 -14.67 -16.81 -4.94
C LEU A 214 -15.41 -17.24 -6.21
N VAL A 215 -14.99 -16.73 -7.37
CA VAL A 215 -15.60 -17.07 -8.66
C VAL A 215 -15.31 -18.52 -9.03
N ARG A 216 -14.05 -18.96 -8.97
CA ARG A 216 -13.65 -20.33 -9.32
C ARG A 216 -14.42 -21.36 -8.51
N ASP A 217 -14.45 -21.18 -7.19
CA ASP A 217 -15.05 -22.15 -6.28
C ASP A 217 -16.59 -21.99 -6.25
N GLY A 218 -17.11 -20.75 -6.40
CA GLY A 218 -18.54 -20.44 -6.44
C GLY A 218 -19.26 -20.96 -7.68
N LEU A 219 -18.54 -21.14 -8.79
CA LEU A 219 -19.05 -21.84 -9.98
C LEU A 219 -19.18 -23.36 -9.76
N GLN A 220 -18.38 -23.95 -8.88
CA GLN A 220 -18.40 -25.39 -8.60
C GLN A 220 -19.51 -25.77 -7.61
N GLY A 221 -19.85 -24.89 -6.67
CA GLY A 221 -20.85 -25.17 -5.66
C GLY A 221 -21.20 -23.98 -4.76
N PRO A 222 -22.17 -24.13 -3.85
CA PRO A 222 -22.43 -23.12 -2.83
C PRO A 222 -21.21 -22.96 -1.92
N LEU A 223 -20.87 -21.71 -1.60
CA LEU A 223 -19.75 -21.37 -0.72
C LEU A 223 -20.24 -21.09 0.70
N PRO A 224 -19.43 -21.38 1.72
CA PRO A 224 -19.77 -21.04 3.10
C PRO A 224 -19.76 -19.52 3.31
N LEU A 225 -20.67 -19.04 4.16
CA LEU A 225 -20.91 -17.61 4.40
C LEU A 225 -19.66 -16.82 4.81
N TRP A 226 -18.76 -17.44 5.59
CA TRP A 226 -17.55 -16.78 6.05
C TRP A 226 -16.64 -16.31 4.91
N ARG A 227 -16.68 -16.95 3.73
CA ARG A 227 -15.89 -16.52 2.57
C ARG A 227 -16.39 -15.20 1.99
N TYR A 228 -17.72 -15.00 1.95
CA TYR A 228 -18.31 -13.74 1.55
C TYR A 228 -18.03 -12.66 2.60
N GLY A 229 -18.10 -13.01 3.88
CA GLY A 229 -17.69 -12.12 4.97
C GLY A 229 -16.24 -11.67 4.88
N LEU A 230 -15.31 -12.60 4.57
CA LEU A 230 -13.90 -12.28 4.35
C LEU A 230 -13.70 -11.33 3.16
N VAL A 231 -14.38 -11.59 2.04
CA VAL A 231 -14.35 -10.70 0.87
C VAL A 231 -14.91 -9.31 1.19
N GLY A 232 -16.04 -9.23 1.88
CA GLY A 232 -16.62 -7.96 2.30
C GLY A 232 -15.71 -7.18 3.24
N LEU A 233 -15.06 -7.87 4.18
CA LEU A 233 -14.08 -7.28 5.10
C LEU A 233 -12.87 -6.71 4.35
N THR A 234 -12.29 -7.45 3.40
CA THR A 234 -11.12 -6.98 2.64
C THR A 234 -11.47 -5.88 1.64
N VAL A 235 -12.67 -5.87 1.07
CA VAL A 235 -13.16 -4.74 0.26
C VAL A 235 -13.39 -3.50 1.12
N GLY A 236 -14.00 -3.66 2.30
CA GLY A 236 -14.17 -2.59 3.28
C GLY A 236 -12.83 -2.01 3.72
N LEU A 237 -11.85 -2.87 4.03
CA LEU A 237 -10.49 -2.44 4.35
C LEU A 237 -9.85 -1.66 3.19
N PHE A 238 -10.09 -2.08 1.94
CA PHE A 238 -9.54 -1.37 0.78
C PHE A 238 -10.14 0.03 0.64
N LEU A 239 -11.46 0.17 0.81
CA LEU A 239 -12.15 1.46 0.82
C LEU A 239 -11.62 2.37 1.94
N LEU A 240 -11.35 1.80 3.11
CA LEU A 240 -10.75 2.50 4.25
C LEU A 240 -9.25 2.78 4.08
N THR A 241 -8.60 2.22 3.05
CA THR A 241 -7.19 2.48 2.72
C THR A 241 -7.08 3.55 1.63
N LYS A 242 -7.85 3.43 0.55
CA LYS A 242 -7.85 4.38 -0.58
C LYS A 242 -9.20 4.36 -1.31
N LEU A 243 -9.69 5.54 -1.71
CA LEU A 243 -10.98 5.68 -2.41
C LEU A 243 -11.04 4.91 -3.74
N SER A 244 -9.88 4.63 -4.36
CA SER A 244 -9.79 3.75 -5.53
C SER A 244 -10.32 2.32 -5.26
N GLY A 245 -10.49 1.93 -4.00
CA GLY A 245 -11.15 0.69 -3.59
C GLY A 245 -12.61 0.57 -4.05
N LEU A 246 -13.26 1.68 -4.44
CA LEU A 246 -14.59 1.65 -5.07
C LEU A 246 -14.61 0.78 -6.33
N ALA A 247 -13.50 0.75 -7.08
CA ALA A 247 -13.38 -0.13 -8.25
C ALA A 247 -13.49 -1.62 -7.88
N ALA A 248 -12.99 -2.02 -6.71
CA ALA A 248 -13.10 -3.40 -6.23
C ALA A 248 -14.55 -3.76 -5.88
N LEU A 249 -15.31 -2.82 -5.30
CA LEU A 249 -16.74 -3.01 -5.03
C LEU A 249 -17.53 -3.19 -6.34
N ILE A 250 -17.27 -2.35 -7.34
CA ILE A 250 -17.90 -2.44 -8.67
C ILE A 250 -17.57 -3.79 -9.32
N LEU A 251 -16.29 -4.17 -9.33
CA LEU A 251 -15.84 -5.45 -9.87
C LEU A 251 -16.51 -6.63 -9.15
N LEU A 252 -16.58 -6.61 -7.82
CA LEU A 252 -17.23 -7.65 -7.04
C LEU A 252 -18.70 -7.80 -7.43
N ALA A 253 -19.44 -6.69 -7.57
CA ALA A 253 -20.84 -6.72 -8.00
C ALA A 253 -21.00 -7.37 -9.38
N PHE A 254 -20.14 -7.02 -10.35
CA PHE A 254 -20.14 -7.65 -11.67
C PHE A 254 -19.83 -9.15 -11.61
N LEU A 255 -18.84 -9.55 -10.81
CA LEU A 255 -18.46 -10.97 -10.67
C LEU A 255 -19.58 -11.79 -10.03
N LEU A 256 -20.22 -11.28 -8.98
CA LEU A 256 -21.36 -11.95 -8.34
C LEU A 256 -22.56 -12.05 -9.28
N ALA A 257 -22.86 -11.00 -10.05
CA ALA A 257 -23.89 -11.03 -11.08
C ALA A 257 -23.58 -12.07 -12.16
N TRP A 258 -22.34 -12.15 -12.61
CA TRP A 258 -21.90 -13.14 -13.58
C TRP A 258 -22.01 -14.57 -13.05
N VAL A 259 -21.57 -14.84 -11.81
CA VAL A 259 -21.72 -16.16 -11.18
C VAL A 259 -23.20 -16.54 -11.02
N SER A 260 -24.04 -15.59 -10.60
CA SER A 260 -25.49 -15.75 -10.49
C SER A 260 -26.14 -16.14 -11.82
N LEU A 261 -25.77 -15.45 -12.91
CA LEU A 261 -26.24 -15.75 -14.26
C LEU A 261 -25.79 -17.15 -14.72
N ARG A 262 -24.52 -17.50 -14.49
CA ARG A 262 -23.97 -18.82 -14.86
C ARG A 262 -24.65 -19.96 -14.11
N ARG A 263 -25.03 -19.74 -12.85
CA ARG A 263 -25.72 -20.73 -12.03
C ARG A 263 -27.24 -20.72 -12.18
N ARG A 264 -27.80 -19.75 -12.92
CA ARG A 264 -29.26 -19.50 -13.00
C ARG A 264 -29.91 -19.44 -11.62
N SER A 265 -29.21 -18.84 -10.65
CA SER A 265 -29.65 -18.77 -9.27
C SER A 265 -29.26 -17.42 -8.69
N LEU A 266 -30.21 -16.72 -8.08
CA LEU A 266 -29.99 -15.42 -7.46
C LEU A 266 -29.21 -15.50 -6.13
N ARG A 267 -28.98 -16.72 -5.62
CA ARG A 267 -28.31 -17.00 -4.34
C ARG A 267 -26.96 -16.28 -4.15
N PRO A 268 -26.00 -16.36 -5.11
CA PRO A 268 -24.74 -15.64 -5.03
C PRO A 268 -24.88 -14.12 -4.95
N LEU A 269 -25.98 -13.56 -5.47
CA LEU A 269 -26.22 -12.11 -5.56
C LEU A 269 -27.03 -11.57 -4.38
N LEU A 270 -28.09 -12.28 -3.97
CA LEU A 270 -29.02 -11.81 -2.94
C LEU A 270 -28.57 -12.10 -1.52
N VAL A 271 -27.77 -13.13 -1.33
CA VAL A 271 -27.54 -13.64 0.03
C VAL A 271 -26.06 -13.83 0.33
N GLY A 272 -25.21 -13.92 -0.70
CA GLY A 272 -23.94 -14.63 -0.51
C GLY A 272 -24.17 -16.05 0.06
N LEU A 273 -25.38 -16.62 -0.13
CA LEU A 273 -25.86 -17.94 0.31
C LEU A 273 -26.59 -18.59 -0.88
#